data_AF-A0A930ERB3-F1
#
_entry.id   AF-A0A930ERB3-F1
#
_cell.length_a   1.000
_cell.length_b   1.000
_cell.length_c   1.000
_cell.angle_alpha   90.00
_cell.angle_beta   90.00
_cell.angle_gamma   90.00
#
_symmetry.space_group_name_H-M   'P 1'
#
loop_
_entity.id
_entity.type
_entity.pdbx_description
1 polymer ?
#
loop_
_entity_poly.entity_id
_entity_poly.type
_entity_poly.pdbx_seq_one_letter_code
_entity_poly.pdbx_strand_id
1 'polypeptide(L)'
;MAIPKIEKESILSALKFIDEHGIPDKHKSTQYELISSDDKKYPPKYVIAVANHIENGGEIVTTGYNAVEAKNYFESHGFKIQKKQEKNEETKISSERNESQDIDGEKGFGNYKNPYSKLLLESKNIVFRGAPGTGKSYLAKQIAADIISDGYTEQYTELTDEQKQQIEFVQFHPSYDYSDFVEGLRPKMNEDGSIGFELRDGVFKSFVEKARQNFENSHKPKEIREREASTNTIMTNFFSNIRLEEDEFKTIKGSKFTITNIDDKCIYIAIPGNETVDKLSLNVDEIRRMLESGLDFEKVSDITSFFGKQFATQNYSYDYALFKAIKAKALNVTKTDVAPEELKKYIFIIDEINRGEISKILGELFFSIDPGYRGKSGEVATQYSNMHAYQNEKFYIPENVFIIGTMNDIDRSVDSFDFAMRRRFRFIEVKAESTQNMLDLLENVQLRREALARMDRLNEEILKVDDLNENYQIGAAYFLKLKNISFDDLWNDYLKPLLQDYVHGLYDEQGIMKRFAKAYGYQASDEGDADEAIEN
;
A
#
# COMPACT_ATOMS: atom_id res chain seq x y z
N MET A 1 -45.80 19.47 13.08
CA MET A 1 -46.99 19.32 13.94
C MET A 1 -46.69 20.04 15.24
N ALA A 2 -47.68 20.66 15.89
CA ALA A 2 -47.42 21.29 17.19
C ALA A 2 -46.98 20.24 18.21
N ILE A 3 -45.94 20.55 19.00
CA ILE A 3 -45.49 19.67 20.08
C ILE A 3 -46.67 19.52 21.07
N PRO A 4 -47.09 18.27 21.40
CA PRO A 4 -48.14 18.07 22.38
C PRO A 4 -47.73 18.69 23.71
N LYS A 5 -48.71 19.16 24.50
CA LYS A 5 -48.40 19.66 25.85
C LYS A 5 -47.93 18.48 26.68
N ILE A 6 -46.63 18.45 26.99
CA ILE A 6 -45.96 17.40 27.75
C ILE A 6 -45.57 18.00 29.09
N GLU A 7 -45.92 17.33 30.19
CA GLU A 7 -45.56 17.79 31.52
C GLU A 7 -44.04 17.73 31.78
N LYS A 8 -43.56 18.63 32.64
CA LYS A 8 -42.12 18.71 32.97
C LYS A 8 -41.59 17.41 33.59
N GLU A 9 -42.44 16.69 34.32
CA GLU A 9 -42.10 15.39 34.94
C GLU A 9 -41.88 14.29 33.89
N SER A 10 -42.64 14.30 32.79
CA SER A 10 -42.47 13.39 31.65
C SER A 10 -41.14 13.64 30.92
N ILE A 11 -40.70 14.90 30.84
CA ILE A 11 -39.40 15.26 30.26
C ILE A 11 -38.24 14.70 31.12
N LEU A 12 -38.32 14.85 32.44
CA LEU A 12 -37.30 14.32 33.34
C LEU A 12 -37.27 12.79 33.32
N SER A 13 -38.44 12.15 33.21
CA SER A 13 -38.55 10.70 33.04
C SER A 13 -37.98 10.24 31.70
N ALA A 14 -38.15 11.02 30.63
CA ALA A 14 -37.56 10.74 29.32
C ALA A 14 -36.03 10.81 29.34
N LEU A 15 -35.43 11.76 30.06
CA LEU A 15 -33.97 11.83 30.20
C LEU A 15 -33.41 10.57 30.89
N LYS A 16 -34.08 10.11 31.95
CA LYS A 16 -33.69 8.85 32.63
C LYS A 16 -33.84 7.63 31.72
N PHE A 17 -34.95 7.56 30.97
CA PHE A 17 -35.16 6.49 30.01
C PHE A 17 -34.05 6.43 28.94
N ILE A 18 -33.63 7.59 28.43
CA ILE A 18 -32.55 7.70 27.43
C ILE A 18 -31.19 7.33 28.04
N ASP A 19 -30.94 7.66 29.29
CA ASP A 19 -29.72 7.24 30.00
C ASP A 19 -29.62 5.71 30.13
N GLU A 20 -30.76 5.03 30.33
CA GLU A 20 -30.81 3.57 30.47
C GLU A 20 -30.78 2.81 29.12
N HIS A 21 -31.45 3.34 28.09
CA HIS A 21 -31.66 2.64 26.82
C HIS A 21 -30.79 3.17 25.66
N GLY A 22 -30.06 4.26 25.88
CA GLY A 22 -29.22 4.90 24.88
C GLY A 22 -29.99 5.64 23.78
N ILE A 23 -29.24 6.27 22.87
CA ILE A 23 -29.76 7.04 21.75
C ILE A 23 -29.48 6.28 20.45
N PRO A 24 -30.49 5.75 19.75
CA PRO A 24 -30.30 5.10 18.45
C PRO A 24 -29.69 6.08 17.42
N ASP A 25 -28.81 5.59 16.54
CA ASP A 25 -28.08 6.44 15.58
C ASP A 25 -28.99 7.31 14.70
N LYS A 26 -30.14 6.77 14.29
CA LYS A 26 -31.17 7.48 13.50
C LYS A 26 -31.85 8.64 14.24
N HIS A 27 -31.63 8.78 15.54
CA HIS A 27 -32.25 9.81 16.39
C HIS A 27 -31.22 10.79 16.99
N LYS A 28 -29.95 10.73 16.58
CA LYS A 28 -28.93 11.73 16.93
C LYS A 28 -29.30 13.10 16.35
N SER A 29 -29.11 14.17 17.14
CA SER A 29 -29.41 15.54 16.68
C SER A 29 -28.25 16.13 15.89
N THR A 30 -28.57 16.75 14.77
CA THR A 30 -27.60 17.39 13.86
C THR A 30 -27.40 18.88 14.15
N GLN A 31 -28.34 19.56 14.82
CA GLN A 31 -28.32 21.02 14.96
C GLN A 31 -28.32 21.55 16.40
N TYR A 32 -29.02 20.89 17.33
CA TYR A 32 -29.19 21.36 18.71
C TYR A 32 -29.00 20.24 19.72
N GLU A 33 -28.43 20.54 20.89
CA GLU A 33 -28.29 19.60 22.00
C GLU A 33 -28.97 20.16 23.24
N LEU A 34 -29.84 19.38 23.86
CA LEU A 34 -30.41 19.64 25.17
C LEU A 34 -29.40 19.26 26.24
N ILE A 35 -29.12 20.17 27.16
CA ILE A 35 -28.14 19.97 28.23
C ILE A 35 -28.90 19.81 29.56
N SER A 36 -28.70 18.68 30.23
CA SER A 36 -29.24 18.41 31.56
C SER A 36 -28.43 19.11 32.67
N SER A 37 -28.90 19.03 33.91
CA SER A 37 -28.21 19.63 35.07
C SER A 37 -26.85 19.01 35.37
N ASP A 38 -26.58 17.79 34.90
CA ASP A 38 -25.31 17.05 35.00
C ASP A 38 -24.43 17.14 33.73
N ASP A 39 -24.69 18.14 32.88
CA ASP A 39 -23.94 18.46 31.64
C ASP A 39 -23.97 17.37 30.54
N LYS A 40 -24.89 16.41 30.65
CA LYS A 40 -25.15 15.42 29.60
C LYS A 40 -25.96 16.01 28.46
N LYS A 41 -25.72 15.51 27.25
CA LYS A 41 -26.24 16.05 26.00
C LYS A 41 -27.23 15.11 25.33
N TYR A 42 -28.42 15.61 25.05
CA TYR A 42 -29.53 14.82 24.50
C TYR A 42 -30.08 15.44 23.21
N PRO A 43 -30.48 14.62 22.21
CA PRO A 43 -31.18 15.10 21.02
C PRO A 43 -32.58 15.65 21.36
N PRO A 44 -32.87 16.95 21.17
CA PRO A 44 -34.15 17.54 21.61
C PRO A 44 -35.39 16.85 21.01
N LYS A 45 -35.36 16.50 19.72
CA LYS A 45 -36.48 15.81 19.07
C LYS A 45 -36.76 14.42 19.66
N TYR A 46 -35.70 13.72 20.04
CA TYR A 46 -35.82 12.37 20.59
C TYR A 46 -36.38 12.44 22.01
N VAL A 47 -35.92 13.40 22.81
CA VAL A 47 -36.44 13.63 24.16
C VAL A 47 -37.95 13.93 24.13
N ILE A 48 -38.43 14.74 23.18
CA ILE A 48 -39.87 15.01 23.01
C ILE A 48 -40.63 13.74 22.63
N ALA A 49 -40.09 12.94 21.70
CA ALA A 49 -40.74 11.70 21.26
C ALA A 49 -40.85 10.67 22.41
N VAL A 50 -39.79 10.54 23.22
CA VAL A 50 -39.77 9.65 24.39
C VAL A 50 -40.71 10.18 25.49
N ALA A 51 -40.70 11.48 25.76
CA ALA A 51 -41.59 12.07 26.78
C ALA A 51 -43.07 11.92 26.38
N ASN A 52 -43.39 12.10 25.09
CA ASN A 52 -44.74 11.85 24.58
C ASN A 52 -45.14 10.36 24.65
N HIS A 53 -44.20 9.44 24.42
CA HIS A 53 -44.45 8.00 24.61
C HIS A 53 -44.78 7.67 26.07
N ILE A 54 -44.04 8.22 27.02
CA ILE A 54 -44.24 7.99 28.45
C ILE A 54 -45.58 8.55 28.92
N GLU A 55 -45.99 9.71 28.42
CA GLU A 55 -47.21 10.40 28.87
C GLU A 55 -48.48 9.90 28.18
N ASN A 56 -48.41 9.59 26.87
CA ASN A 56 -49.59 9.26 26.05
C ASN A 56 -49.61 7.83 25.52
N GLY A 57 -48.58 7.00 25.77
CA GLY A 57 -48.59 5.55 25.53
C GLY A 57 -48.50 5.07 24.06
N GLY A 58 -47.95 5.87 23.14
CA GLY A 58 -47.81 5.52 21.70
C GLY A 58 -46.35 5.45 21.21
N GLU A 59 -46.06 4.88 20.04
CA GLU A 59 -44.68 4.65 19.55
C GLU A 59 -43.74 5.89 19.55
N ILE A 60 -42.44 5.68 19.78
CA ILE A 60 -41.41 6.73 19.79
C ILE A 60 -41.11 7.16 18.34
N VAL A 61 -41.80 8.19 17.86
CA VAL A 61 -41.66 8.71 16.49
C VAL A 61 -41.14 10.16 16.51
N THR A 62 -40.01 10.41 15.85
CA THR A 62 -39.37 11.74 15.80
C THR A 62 -39.71 12.57 14.56
N THR A 63 -40.35 11.98 13.55
CA THR A 63 -40.62 12.61 12.24
C THR A 63 -41.66 13.73 12.30
N GLY A 64 -42.47 13.79 13.36
CA GLY A 64 -43.49 14.83 13.56
C GLY A 64 -42.96 16.17 14.11
N TYR A 65 -41.71 16.22 14.58
CA TYR A 65 -41.13 17.36 15.33
C TYR A 65 -40.01 18.06 14.55
N ASN A 66 -40.10 19.40 14.39
CA ASN A 66 -39.03 20.21 13.82
C ASN A 66 -37.93 20.52 14.87
N ALA A 67 -36.67 20.68 14.44
CA ALA A 67 -35.53 20.93 15.33
C ALA A 67 -35.62 22.30 16.00
N VAL A 68 -36.12 23.31 15.27
CA VAL A 68 -36.34 24.67 15.79
C VAL A 68 -37.54 24.72 16.73
N GLU A 69 -38.60 23.98 16.42
CA GLU A 69 -39.76 23.84 17.31
C GLU A 69 -39.37 23.16 18.63
N ALA A 70 -38.60 22.07 18.55
CA ALA A 70 -38.08 21.39 19.73
C ALA A 70 -37.19 22.30 20.57
N LYS A 71 -36.31 23.08 19.92
CA LYS A 71 -35.46 24.07 20.60
C LYS A 71 -36.30 25.06 21.41
N ASN A 72 -37.24 25.73 20.73
CA ASN A 72 -38.06 26.78 21.34
C ASN A 72 -38.93 26.23 22.48
N TYR A 73 -39.42 24.99 22.35
CA TYR A 73 -40.20 24.32 23.40
C TYR A 73 -39.40 24.11 24.69
N PHE A 74 -38.17 23.61 24.60
CA PHE A 74 -37.34 23.41 25.78
C PHE A 74 -36.88 24.72 26.43
N GLU A 75 -36.53 25.73 25.62
CA GLU A 75 -36.19 27.07 26.13
C GLU A 75 -37.38 27.68 26.89
N SER A 76 -38.61 27.56 26.37
CA SER A 76 -39.81 28.09 27.03
C SER A 76 -40.19 27.35 28.32
N HIS A 77 -39.70 26.12 28.51
CA HIS A 77 -39.91 25.31 29.73
C HIS A 77 -38.70 25.33 30.69
N GLY A 78 -37.73 26.22 30.44
CA GLY A 78 -36.61 26.49 31.35
C GLY A 78 -35.45 25.50 31.25
N PHE A 79 -35.33 24.77 30.13
CA PHE A 79 -34.20 23.89 29.87
C PHE A 79 -33.14 24.55 28.99
N LYS A 80 -31.87 24.16 29.16
CA LYS A 80 -30.72 24.75 28.46
C LYS A 80 -30.48 24.02 27.13
N ILE A 81 -30.43 24.75 26.02
CA ILE A 81 -30.09 24.20 24.70
C ILE A 81 -28.88 24.92 24.10
N GLN A 82 -28.01 24.15 23.44
CA GLN A 82 -26.86 24.65 22.69
C GLN A 82 -27.00 24.32 21.20
N LYS A 83 -26.69 25.29 20.33
CA LYS A 83 -26.55 25.07 18.89
C LYS A 83 -25.20 24.38 18.63
N LYS A 84 -25.19 23.30 17.86
CA LYS A 84 -23.93 22.72 17.33
C LYS A 84 -23.29 23.77 16.43
N GLN A 85 -22.06 24.21 16.75
CA GLN A 85 -21.33 25.15 15.91
C GLN A 85 -20.97 24.48 14.58
N GLU A 86 -21.42 25.06 13.47
CA GLU A 86 -20.95 24.76 12.12
C GLU A 86 -19.49 25.24 12.01
N LYS A 87 -18.54 24.33 11.77
CA LYS A 87 -17.22 24.71 11.23
C LYS A 87 -17.44 25.10 9.77
N ASN A 88 -17.53 26.39 9.51
CA ASN A 88 -17.67 26.95 8.17
C ASN A 88 -16.35 27.58 7.68
N GLU A 89 -16.13 27.47 6.38
CA GLU A 89 -15.30 28.33 5.52
C GLU A 89 -13.79 28.05 5.39
N GLU A 90 -13.42 26.82 4.99
CA GLU A 90 -12.20 26.57 4.20
C GLU A 90 -12.39 25.51 3.09
N THR A 91 -13.62 25.03 2.89
CA THR A 91 -13.94 23.87 2.03
C THR A 91 -14.73 24.22 0.76
N LYS A 92 -14.66 25.48 0.30
CA LYS A 92 -15.51 25.99 -0.81
C LYS A 92 -14.90 25.90 -2.21
N ILE A 93 -13.69 25.35 -2.39
CA ILE A 93 -13.07 25.17 -3.72
C ILE A 93 -13.08 23.69 -4.16
N SER A 94 -13.44 22.74 -3.29
CA SER A 94 -13.39 21.31 -3.58
C SER A 94 -14.74 20.64 -3.90
N SER A 95 -15.87 21.37 -3.91
CA SER A 95 -17.21 20.78 -3.93
C SER A 95 -17.99 20.88 -5.26
N GLU A 96 -17.34 21.15 -6.39
CA GLU A 96 -18.02 21.18 -7.71
C GLU A 96 -17.63 20.04 -8.67
N ARG A 97 -17.04 18.93 -8.19
CA ARG A 97 -16.70 17.79 -9.09
C ARG A 97 -17.27 16.43 -8.74
N ASN A 98 -18.05 16.31 -7.66
CA ASN A 98 -18.61 15.02 -7.27
C ASN A 98 -20.15 15.05 -7.27
N GLU A 99 -20.73 15.33 -8.43
CA GLU A 99 -22.05 14.80 -8.80
C GLU A 99 -21.99 14.31 -10.24
N SER A 100 -21.56 13.05 -10.41
CA SER A 100 -21.91 12.27 -11.59
C SER A 100 -21.96 10.79 -11.23
N GLN A 101 -23.19 10.37 -10.92
CA GLN A 101 -23.83 9.10 -11.23
C GLN A 101 -23.25 7.80 -10.66
N ASP A 102 -23.94 7.32 -9.62
CA ASP A 102 -24.07 5.92 -9.24
C ASP A 102 -24.43 5.03 -10.46
N ILE A 103 -23.48 4.23 -10.94
CA ILE A 103 -23.75 2.96 -11.62
C ILE A 103 -22.67 1.95 -11.20
N ASP A 104 -23.15 0.80 -10.70
CA ASP A 104 -22.46 -0.47 -10.41
C ASP A 104 -21.60 -0.62 -9.14
N GLY A 105 -22.31 -0.97 -8.05
CA GLY A 105 -21.95 -2.01 -7.07
C GLY A 105 -20.49 -2.20 -6.66
N GLU A 106 -20.01 -1.42 -5.68
CA GLU A 106 -18.69 -1.64 -5.06
C GLU A 106 -18.74 -2.13 -3.61
N LYS A 107 -17.90 -3.13 -3.36
CA LYS A 107 -17.49 -3.65 -2.04
C LYS A 107 -17.01 -2.48 -1.17
N GLY A 108 -17.55 -2.38 0.05
CA GLY A 108 -17.23 -1.29 0.97
C GLY A 108 -15.74 -1.12 1.22
N PHE A 109 -15.24 0.12 1.06
CA PHE A 109 -13.93 0.52 1.56
C PHE A 109 -13.86 0.20 3.06
N GLY A 110 -12.84 -0.55 3.47
CA GLY A 110 -12.62 -0.92 4.87
C GLY A 110 -12.56 0.30 5.81
N ASN A 111 -12.79 0.08 7.10
CA ASN A 111 -12.70 1.11 8.13
C ASN A 111 -11.22 1.38 8.47
N TYR A 112 -10.49 2.00 7.54
CA TYR A 112 -9.07 2.32 7.67
C TYR A 112 -8.85 3.45 8.69
N LYS A 113 -7.84 3.31 9.54
CA LYS A 113 -7.53 4.31 10.58
C LYS A 113 -6.82 5.52 10.00
N ASN A 114 -5.94 5.30 9.02
CA ASN A 114 -5.16 6.36 8.44
C ASN A 114 -5.96 7.08 7.34
N PRO A 115 -6.06 8.43 7.38
CA PRO A 115 -6.86 9.17 6.39
C PRO A 115 -6.33 9.01 4.96
N TYR A 116 -5.03 8.74 4.78
CA TYR A 116 -4.43 8.58 3.47
C TYR A 116 -4.59 7.17 2.89
N SER A 117 -5.00 6.18 3.68
CA SER A 117 -5.24 4.81 3.20
C SER A 117 -6.27 4.79 2.09
N LYS A 118 -7.41 5.47 2.29
CA LYS A 118 -8.46 5.57 1.28
C LYS A 118 -7.97 6.29 0.01
N LEU A 119 -7.21 7.38 0.19
CA LEU A 119 -6.64 8.12 -0.94
C LEU A 119 -5.72 7.22 -1.78
N LEU A 120 -4.91 6.36 -1.14
CA LEU A 120 -4.02 5.43 -1.85
C LEU A 120 -4.84 4.39 -2.62
N LEU A 121 -5.91 3.86 -2.03
CA LEU A 121 -6.77 2.88 -2.68
C LEU A 121 -7.47 3.46 -3.93
N GLU A 122 -7.91 4.72 -3.85
CA GLU A 122 -8.56 5.43 -4.96
C GLU A 122 -7.56 5.79 -6.07
N SER A 123 -6.39 6.33 -5.72
CA SER A 123 -5.42 6.86 -6.69
C SER A 123 -4.38 5.86 -7.18
N LYS A 124 -4.26 4.71 -6.49
CA LYS A 124 -3.27 3.65 -6.68
C LYS A 124 -1.81 4.02 -6.44
N ASN A 125 -1.43 5.27 -6.71
CA ASN A 125 -0.08 5.79 -6.59
C ASN A 125 -0.10 7.17 -5.89
N ILE A 126 0.62 7.31 -4.78
CA ILE A 126 0.78 8.57 -4.05
C ILE A 126 2.25 8.91 -3.91
N VAL A 127 2.59 10.20 -3.95
CA VAL A 127 3.88 10.71 -3.50
C VAL A 127 3.66 11.70 -2.35
N PHE A 128 4.26 11.43 -1.20
CA PHE A 128 4.37 12.38 -0.11
C PHE A 128 5.59 13.27 -0.31
N ARG A 129 5.37 14.58 -0.32
CA ARG A 129 6.41 15.60 -0.45
C ARG A 129 6.38 16.57 0.72
N GLY A 130 7.38 17.44 0.82
CA GLY A 130 7.46 18.49 1.81
C GLY A 130 8.78 18.49 2.57
N ALA A 131 8.84 19.35 3.58
CA ALA A 131 9.99 19.58 4.43
C ALA A 131 10.61 18.30 5.03
N PRO A 132 11.92 18.28 5.32
CA PRO A 132 12.55 17.18 6.03
C PRO A 132 12.05 17.08 7.47
N GLY A 133 12.09 15.87 8.03
CA GLY A 133 11.62 15.63 9.40
C GLY A 133 10.10 15.67 9.58
N THR A 134 9.32 15.71 8.51
CA THR A 134 7.84 15.61 8.54
C THR A 134 7.34 14.16 8.62
N GLY A 135 8.23 13.18 8.78
CA GLY A 135 7.87 11.78 8.99
C GLY A 135 7.22 11.07 7.81
N LYS A 136 7.42 11.54 6.57
CA LYS A 136 6.84 10.96 5.34
C LYS A 136 7.09 9.46 5.20
N SER A 137 8.33 9.01 5.43
CA SER A 137 8.70 7.59 5.35
C SER A 137 8.06 6.75 6.45
N TYR A 138 7.83 7.35 7.63
CA TYR A 138 7.08 6.71 8.71
C TYR A 138 5.59 6.61 8.35
N LEU A 139 5.01 7.70 7.85
CA LEU A 139 3.63 7.74 7.37
C LEU A 139 3.35 6.71 6.26
N ALA A 140 4.27 6.56 5.30
CA ALA A 140 4.17 5.55 4.25
C ALA A 140 4.06 4.12 4.83
N LYS A 141 4.87 3.80 5.85
CA LYS A 141 4.82 2.51 6.54
C LYS A 141 3.52 2.34 7.34
N GLN A 142 3.01 3.41 7.94
CA GLN A 142 1.74 3.38 8.67
C GLN A 142 0.55 3.08 7.75
N ILE A 143 0.48 3.79 6.62
CA ILE A 143 -0.55 3.54 5.60
C ILE A 143 -0.45 2.11 5.09
N ALA A 144 0.77 1.63 4.86
CA ALA A 144 0.97 0.27 4.39
C ALA A 144 0.45 -0.75 5.41
N ALA A 145 0.82 -0.61 6.68
CA ALA A 145 0.32 -1.48 7.74
C ALA A 145 -1.20 -1.41 7.90
N ASP A 146 -1.79 -0.21 7.84
CA ASP A 146 -3.23 0.00 7.96
C ASP A 146 -4.00 -0.70 6.84
N ILE A 147 -3.53 -0.59 5.60
CA ILE A 147 -4.19 -1.24 4.46
C ILE A 147 -4.01 -2.76 4.49
N ILE A 148 -2.79 -3.24 4.77
CA ILE A 148 -2.45 -4.67 4.76
C ILE A 148 -3.10 -5.43 5.92
N SER A 149 -3.33 -4.75 7.04
CA SER A 149 -4.03 -5.31 8.20
C SER A 149 -5.54 -5.06 8.18
N ASP A 150 -6.06 -4.52 7.06
CA ASP A 150 -7.46 -4.14 6.88
C ASP A 150 -8.03 -3.27 8.03
N GLY A 151 -7.26 -2.27 8.45
CA GLY A 151 -7.62 -1.31 9.48
C GLY A 151 -7.26 -1.73 10.91
N TYR A 152 -6.67 -2.91 11.10
CA TYR A 152 -6.34 -3.41 12.43
C TYR A 152 -5.22 -2.61 13.11
N THR A 153 -4.14 -2.29 12.40
CA THR A 153 -2.97 -1.59 12.96
C THR A 153 -2.26 -0.70 11.95
N GLU A 154 -1.74 0.44 12.43
CA GLU A 154 -0.81 1.29 11.67
C GLU A 154 0.65 0.94 11.96
N GLN A 155 0.93 -0.07 12.78
CA GLN A 155 2.29 -0.44 13.17
C GLN A 155 2.80 -1.62 12.34
N TYR A 156 3.83 -1.36 11.53
CA TYR A 156 4.48 -2.39 10.71
C TYR A 156 4.97 -3.60 11.54
N THR A 157 5.41 -3.37 12.78
CA THR A 157 5.89 -4.41 13.70
C THR A 157 4.80 -5.37 14.17
N GLU A 158 3.53 -4.96 14.11
CA GLU A 158 2.39 -5.77 14.53
C GLU A 158 1.83 -6.64 13.38
N LEU A 159 2.37 -6.51 12.17
CA LEU A 159 2.00 -7.35 11.03
C LEU A 159 2.57 -8.77 11.18
N THR A 160 1.81 -9.75 10.67
CA THR A 160 2.29 -11.12 10.52
C THR A 160 3.39 -11.20 9.47
N ASP A 161 4.21 -12.25 9.48
CA ASP A 161 5.27 -12.41 8.48
C ASP A 161 4.71 -12.59 7.06
N GLU A 162 3.52 -13.18 6.93
CA GLU A 162 2.79 -13.25 5.66
C GLU A 162 2.32 -11.87 5.18
N GLN A 163 1.79 -11.04 6.09
CA GLN A 163 1.39 -9.67 5.78
C GLN A 163 2.57 -8.80 5.35
N LYS A 164 3.73 -8.96 5.99
CA LYS A 164 4.95 -8.24 5.62
C LYS A 164 5.41 -8.57 4.21
N GLN A 165 5.18 -9.78 3.70
CA GLN A 165 5.51 -10.13 2.30
C GLN A 165 4.69 -9.35 1.26
N GLN A 166 3.60 -8.69 1.68
CA GLN A 166 2.79 -7.83 0.82
C GLN A 166 3.33 -6.40 0.74
N ILE A 167 4.38 -6.08 1.51
CA ILE A 167 5.00 -4.76 1.56
C ILE A 167 6.46 -4.89 1.13
N GLU A 168 6.88 -4.06 0.19
CA GLU A 168 8.29 -3.95 -0.20
C GLU A 168 8.74 -2.50 -0.03
N PHE A 169 9.94 -2.31 0.50
CA PHE A 169 10.48 -0.98 0.79
C PHE A 169 11.86 -0.84 0.14
N VAL A 170 12.00 0.16 -0.72
CA VAL A 170 13.26 0.51 -1.37
C VAL A 170 13.55 1.98 -1.17
N GLN A 171 14.83 2.35 -1.24
CA GLN A 171 15.26 3.74 -1.25
C GLN A 171 16.06 3.99 -2.53
N PHE A 172 15.71 5.03 -3.28
CA PHE A 172 16.45 5.40 -4.48
C PHE A 172 17.72 6.18 -4.15
N HIS A 173 18.74 5.94 -4.96
CA HIS A 173 20.03 6.63 -4.92
C HIS A 173 20.49 6.94 -6.35
N PRO A 174 21.43 7.88 -6.56
CA PRO A 174 21.82 8.31 -7.91
C PRO A 174 22.32 7.20 -8.83
N SER A 175 22.90 6.13 -8.27
CA SER A 175 23.38 4.97 -9.03
C SER A 175 22.32 3.88 -9.25
N TYR A 176 21.07 4.08 -8.80
CA TYR A 176 20.01 3.07 -8.89
C TYR A 176 19.51 2.99 -10.33
N ASP A 177 19.43 1.79 -10.90
CA ASP A 177 19.13 1.64 -12.32
C ASP A 177 18.02 0.62 -12.62
N TYR A 178 17.73 0.47 -13.92
CA TYR A 178 16.75 -0.48 -14.44
C TYR A 178 17.08 -1.94 -14.06
N SER A 179 18.37 -2.29 -14.00
CA SER A 179 18.79 -3.66 -13.69
C SER A 179 18.52 -4.03 -12.23
N ASP A 180 18.54 -3.06 -11.32
CA ASP A 180 18.21 -3.25 -9.92
C ASP A 180 16.69 -3.29 -9.69
N PHE A 181 15.94 -2.47 -10.43
CA PHE A 181 14.50 -2.31 -10.23
C PHE A 181 13.65 -3.33 -10.99
N VAL A 182 13.96 -3.53 -12.27
CA VAL A 182 13.12 -4.29 -13.21
C VAL A 182 13.73 -5.64 -13.51
N GLU A 183 14.87 -5.69 -14.19
CA GLU A 183 15.60 -6.92 -14.51
C GLU A 183 16.94 -6.60 -15.16
N GLY A 184 17.94 -7.45 -14.94
CA GLY A 184 19.24 -7.29 -15.57
C GLY A 184 20.10 -8.54 -15.53
N LEU A 185 21.17 -8.52 -16.33
CA LEU A 185 22.15 -9.60 -16.34
C LEU A 185 23.06 -9.50 -15.11
N ARG A 186 23.23 -10.62 -14.42
CA ARG A 186 24.13 -10.76 -13.27
C ARG A 186 25.10 -11.92 -13.52
N PRO A 187 26.37 -11.80 -13.11
CA PRO A 187 27.34 -12.87 -13.29
C PRO A 187 26.94 -14.11 -12.48
N LYS A 188 27.06 -15.28 -13.10
CA LYS A 188 26.83 -16.59 -12.49
C LYS A 188 28.02 -17.49 -12.76
N MET A 189 28.49 -18.19 -11.73
CA MET A 189 29.52 -19.22 -11.90
C MET A 189 28.86 -20.48 -12.47
N ASN A 190 29.34 -20.93 -13.62
CA ASN A 190 28.90 -22.17 -14.26
C ASN A 190 29.56 -23.38 -13.58
N GLU A 191 29.03 -24.57 -13.81
CA GLU A 191 29.56 -25.83 -13.24
C GLU A 191 31.00 -26.14 -13.68
N ASP A 192 31.41 -25.63 -14.84
CA ASP A 192 32.77 -25.76 -15.38
C ASP A 192 33.77 -24.72 -14.80
N GLY A 193 33.31 -23.87 -13.87
CA GLY A 193 34.11 -22.80 -13.27
C GLY A 193 34.23 -21.52 -14.12
N SER A 194 33.60 -21.47 -15.30
CA SER A 194 33.53 -20.24 -16.11
C SER A 194 32.50 -19.25 -15.55
N ILE A 195 32.68 -17.96 -15.84
CA ILE A 195 31.72 -16.91 -15.48
C ILE A 195 30.75 -16.73 -16.66
N GLY A 196 29.49 -17.12 -16.45
CA GLY A 196 28.37 -16.80 -17.33
C GLY A 196 27.58 -15.59 -16.83
N PHE A 197 26.53 -15.23 -17.56
CA PHE A 197 25.53 -14.25 -17.13
C PHE A 197 24.17 -14.92 -17.06
N GLU A 198 23.43 -14.66 -16.00
CA GLU A 198 22.02 -15.04 -15.89
C GLU A 198 21.15 -13.79 -15.77
N LEU A 199 19.98 -13.84 -16.40
CA LEU A 199 18.96 -12.81 -16.19
C LEU A 199 18.40 -12.96 -14.79
N ARG A 200 18.35 -11.86 -14.03
CA ARG A 200 17.70 -11.80 -12.72
C ARG A 200 16.65 -10.70 -12.72
N ASP A 201 15.52 -11.01 -12.10
CA ASP A 201 14.48 -10.03 -11.85
C ASP A 201 14.94 -9.03 -10.79
N GLY A 202 14.62 -7.76 -11.02
CA GLY A 202 14.80 -6.69 -10.06
C GLY A 202 13.72 -6.72 -8.98
N VAL A 203 13.87 -5.85 -7.98
CA VAL A 203 13.01 -5.84 -6.80
C VAL A 203 11.53 -5.57 -7.13
N PHE A 204 11.26 -4.63 -8.05
CA PHE A 204 9.89 -4.26 -8.41
C PHE A 204 9.22 -5.31 -9.28
N LYS A 205 9.93 -5.86 -10.27
CA LYS A 205 9.39 -6.94 -11.12
C LYS A 205 9.05 -8.17 -10.28
N SER A 206 9.97 -8.58 -9.38
CA SER A 206 9.75 -9.70 -8.46
C SER A 206 8.53 -9.48 -7.56
N PHE A 207 8.36 -8.26 -7.06
CA PHE A 207 7.23 -7.88 -6.21
C PHE A 207 5.91 -7.90 -6.98
N VAL A 208 5.87 -7.28 -8.17
CA VAL A 208 4.69 -7.22 -9.03
C VAL A 208 4.28 -8.62 -9.47
N GLU A 209 5.23 -9.53 -9.74
CA GLU A 209 4.92 -10.90 -10.09
C GLU A 209 4.21 -11.65 -8.96
N LYS A 210 4.65 -11.48 -7.70
CA LYS A 210 3.94 -12.03 -6.54
C LYS A 210 2.51 -11.50 -6.44
N ALA A 211 2.35 -10.18 -6.60
CA ALA A 211 1.04 -9.54 -6.56
C ALA A 211 0.12 -10.01 -7.70
N ARG A 212 0.70 -10.21 -8.88
CA ARG A 212 0.02 -10.70 -10.08
C ARG A 212 -0.47 -12.12 -9.90
N GLN A 213 0.36 -13.01 -9.35
CA GLN A 213 -0.03 -14.38 -9.08
C GLN A 213 -1.25 -14.45 -8.14
N ASN A 214 -1.24 -13.69 -7.04
CA ASN A 214 -2.40 -13.61 -6.16
C ASN A 214 -3.63 -12.98 -6.87
N PHE A 215 -3.43 -11.94 -7.68
CA PHE A 215 -4.50 -11.31 -8.44
C PHE A 215 -5.16 -12.29 -9.42
N GLU A 216 -4.35 -13.00 -10.20
CA GLU A 216 -4.83 -14.00 -11.17
C GLU A 216 -5.53 -15.14 -10.43
N ASN A 217 -4.93 -15.70 -9.37
CA ASN A 217 -5.50 -16.79 -8.59
C ASN A 217 -6.83 -16.44 -7.90
N SER A 218 -6.95 -15.24 -7.35
CA SER A 218 -8.19 -14.79 -6.69
C SER A 218 -9.35 -14.59 -7.67
N HIS A 219 -9.05 -14.29 -8.94
CA HIS A 219 -10.04 -14.18 -10.01
C HIS A 219 -10.23 -15.47 -10.81
N LYS A 220 -9.50 -16.56 -10.49
CA LYS A 220 -9.64 -17.83 -11.22
C LYS A 220 -11.07 -18.39 -11.05
N PRO A 221 -11.76 -18.71 -12.17
CA PRO A 221 -13.04 -19.42 -12.13
C PRO A 221 -12.94 -20.73 -11.35
N LYS A 222 -14.03 -21.11 -10.68
CA LYS A 222 -14.08 -22.34 -9.88
C LYS A 222 -13.68 -23.57 -10.70
N GLU A 223 -14.16 -23.66 -11.94
CA GLU A 223 -13.85 -24.75 -12.87
C GLU A 223 -12.36 -24.92 -13.13
N ILE A 224 -11.62 -23.82 -13.28
CA ILE A 224 -10.17 -23.84 -13.50
C ILE A 224 -9.45 -24.28 -12.23
N ARG A 225 -9.86 -23.76 -11.05
CA ARG A 225 -9.27 -24.17 -9.76
C ARG A 225 -9.49 -25.64 -9.45
N GLU A 226 -10.70 -26.16 -9.66
CA GLU A 226 -11.02 -27.59 -9.53
C GLU A 226 -10.15 -28.43 -10.48
N ARG A 227 -9.94 -27.95 -11.72
CA ARG A 227 -9.12 -28.64 -12.72
C ARG A 227 -7.64 -28.66 -12.35
N GLU A 228 -7.06 -27.56 -11.89
CA GLU A 228 -5.67 -27.50 -11.42
C GLU A 228 -5.45 -28.43 -10.22
N ALA A 229 -6.31 -28.39 -9.20
CA ALA A 229 -6.20 -29.27 -8.05
C ALA A 229 -6.40 -30.75 -8.41
N SER A 230 -7.34 -31.05 -9.31
CA SER A 230 -7.50 -32.41 -9.83
C SER A 230 -6.24 -32.85 -10.58
N THR A 231 -5.63 -31.98 -11.39
CA THR A 231 -4.42 -32.27 -12.15
C THR A 231 -3.25 -32.58 -11.23
N ASN A 232 -3.05 -31.77 -10.19
CA ASN A 232 -2.02 -32.03 -9.18
C ASN A 232 -2.24 -33.37 -8.48
N THR A 233 -3.47 -33.67 -8.07
CA THR A 233 -3.83 -34.96 -7.46
C THR A 233 -3.56 -36.14 -8.40
N ILE A 234 -3.94 -35.99 -9.67
CA ILE A 234 -3.71 -37.00 -10.72
C ILE A 234 -2.21 -37.22 -10.91
N MET A 235 -1.41 -36.15 -11.02
CA MET A 235 0.03 -36.24 -11.21
C MET A 235 0.72 -36.89 -10.01
N THR A 236 0.41 -36.45 -8.78
CA THR A 236 0.95 -37.07 -7.55
C THR A 236 0.60 -38.55 -7.50
N ASN A 237 -0.66 -38.92 -7.70
CA ASN A 237 -1.08 -40.31 -7.71
C ASN A 237 -0.40 -41.11 -8.83
N PHE A 238 -0.22 -40.53 -10.00
CA PHE A 238 0.44 -41.19 -11.12
C PHE A 238 1.90 -41.50 -10.79
N PHE A 239 2.66 -40.49 -10.35
CA PHE A 239 4.10 -40.63 -10.08
C PHE A 239 4.40 -41.46 -8.82
N SER A 240 3.57 -41.38 -7.78
CA SER A 240 3.73 -42.23 -6.58
C SER A 240 3.47 -43.71 -6.85
N ASN A 241 2.72 -44.04 -7.91
CA ASN A 241 2.42 -45.42 -8.28
C ASN A 241 3.34 -45.98 -9.38
N ILE A 242 4.31 -45.20 -9.87
CA ILE A 242 5.30 -45.67 -10.84
C ILE A 242 6.43 -46.41 -10.12
N ARG A 243 6.82 -47.54 -10.68
CA ARG A 243 8.07 -48.23 -10.32
C ARG A 243 9.19 -47.72 -11.19
N LEU A 244 10.09 -46.94 -10.58
CA LEU A 244 11.26 -46.39 -11.25
C LEU A 244 12.10 -47.51 -11.87
N GLU A 245 12.61 -47.26 -13.07
CA GLU A 245 13.40 -48.19 -13.90
C GLU A 245 12.70 -49.48 -14.34
N GLU A 246 11.49 -49.77 -13.86
CA GLU A 246 10.69 -50.96 -14.21
C GLU A 246 9.55 -50.64 -15.20
N ASP A 247 8.78 -49.59 -14.93
CA ASP A 247 7.60 -49.25 -15.72
C ASP A 247 8.00 -48.65 -17.09
N GLU A 248 7.63 -49.34 -18.17
CA GLU A 248 7.99 -48.97 -19.55
C GLU A 248 6.89 -48.13 -20.23
N PHE A 249 7.29 -47.00 -20.79
CA PHE A 249 6.46 -46.11 -21.61
C PHE A 249 6.92 -46.13 -23.07
N LYS A 250 6.01 -45.75 -23.99
CA LYS A 250 6.28 -45.75 -25.44
C LYS A 250 5.84 -44.45 -26.09
N THR A 251 6.70 -43.88 -26.92
CA THR A 251 6.37 -42.74 -27.80
C THR A 251 5.47 -43.20 -28.96
N ILE A 252 4.88 -42.25 -29.70
CA ILE A 252 4.07 -42.54 -30.92
C ILE A 252 4.88 -43.37 -31.94
N LYS A 253 6.19 -43.09 -32.06
CA LYS A 253 7.09 -43.79 -33.00
C LYS A 253 7.59 -45.14 -32.47
N GLY A 254 7.18 -45.55 -31.27
CA GLY A 254 7.51 -46.85 -30.68
C GLY A 254 8.79 -46.89 -29.84
N SER A 255 9.54 -45.78 -29.73
CA SER A 255 10.70 -45.70 -28.83
C SER A 255 10.26 -45.91 -27.37
N LYS A 256 10.89 -46.89 -26.71
CA LYS A 256 10.64 -47.27 -25.31
C LYS A 256 11.51 -46.46 -24.37
N PHE A 257 10.98 -46.13 -23.20
CA PHE A 257 11.70 -45.42 -22.15
C PHE A 257 11.15 -45.77 -20.76
N THR A 258 11.96 -45.58 -19.73
CA THR A 258 11.59 -45.74 -18.31
C THR A 258 11.91 -44.46 -17.54
N ILE A 259 11.19 -44.21 -16.44
CA ILE A 259 11.48 -43.08 -15.55
C ILE A 259 12.50 -43.55 -14.52
N THR A 260 13.62 -42.85 -14.39
CA THR A 260 14.71 -43.19 -13.46
C THR A 260 14.63 -42.40 -12.17
N ASN A 261 14.21 -41.14 -12.23
CA ASN A 261 14.05 -40.27 -11.07
C ASN A 261 13.05 -39.14 -11.37
N ILE A 262 12.50 -38.52 -10.32
CA ILE A 262 11.59 -37.39 -10.39
C ILE A 262 11.97 -36.43 -9.25
N ASP A 263 12.20 -35.17 -9.59
CA ASP A 263 12.27 -34.06 -8.63
C ASP A 263 11.15 -33.04 -8.89
N ASP A 264 11.15 -31.93 -8.15
CA ASP A 264 10.10 -30.91 -8.24
C ASP A 264 9.99 -30.23 -9.61
N LYS A 265 11.07 -30.26 -10.41
CA LYS A 265 11.16 -29.56 -11.71
C LYS A 265 11.29 -30.53 -12.89
N CYS A 266 11.93 -31.67 -12.68
CA CYS A 266 12.42 -32.54 -13.73
C CYS A 266 11.98 -34.00 -13.53
N ILE A 267 11.58 -34.64 -14.63
CA ILE A 267 11.42 -36.10 -14.74
C ILE A 267 12.60 -36.62 -15.55
N TYR A 268 13.42 -37.47 -14.94
CA TYR A 268 14.56 -38.08 -15.59
C TYR A 268 14.12 -39.41 -16.22
N ILE A 269 14.45 -39.59 -17.49
CA ILE A 269 14.11 -40.79 -18.25
C ILE A 269 15.36 -41.45 -18.83
N ALA A 270 15.31 -42.77 -18.95
CA ALA A 270 16.28 -43.57 -19.70
C ALA A 270 15.63 -44.09 -20.99
N ILE A 271 16.38 -44.06 -22.09
CA ILE A 271 15.93 -44.41 -23.45
C ILE A 271 16.90 -45.49 -24.00
N PRO A 272 16.75 -46.76 -23.61
CA PRO A 272 17.74 -47.81 -23.91
C PRO A 272 17.94 -48.05 -25.42
N GLY A 273 16.94 -47.71 -26.24
CA GLY A 273 16.96 -47.93 -27.70
C GLY A 273 17.54 -46.76 -28.51
N ASN A 274 18.11 -45.73 -27.88
CA ASN A 274 18.69 -44.59 -28.57
C ASN A 274 20.19 -44.46 -28.26
N GLU A 275 21.03 -44.85 -29.22
CA GLU A 275 22.50 -44.86 -29.07
C GLU A 275 23.12 -43.45 -28.98
N THR A 276 22.39 -42.40 -29.36
CA THR A 276 22.91 -41.02 -29.35
C THR A 276 22.54 -40.26 -28.07
N VAL A 277 21.34 -40.49 -27.54
CA VAL A 277 20.84 -39.86 -26.31
C VAL A 277 20.07 -40.92 -25.52
N ASP A 278 20.75 -41.54 -24.56
CA ASP A 278 20.23 -42.63 -23.74
C ASP A 278 19.55 -42.14 -22.45
N LYS A 279 19.69 -40.86 -22.10
CA LYS A 279 19.06 -40.20 -20.95
C LYS A 279 18.58 -38.80 -21.30
N LEU A 280 17.46 -38.39 -20.71
CA LEU A 280 16.84 -37.09 -20.95
C LEU A 280 16.14 -36.59 -19.68
N SER A 281 16.06 -35.28 -19.51
CA SER A 281 15.22 -34.64 -18.49
C SER A 281 14.03 -33.93 -19.16
N LEU A 282 12.84 -34.20 -18.63
CA LEU A 282 11.58 -33.57 -19.04
C LEU A 282 11.13 -32.58 -17.99
N ASN A 283 10.46 -31.50 -18.40
CA ASN A 283 9.97 -30.49 -17.47
C ASN A 283 8.59 -30.88 -16.91
N VAL A 284 8.48 -31.04 -15.60
CA VAL A 284 7.22 -31.40 -14.92
C VAL A 284 6.13 -30.37 -15.21
N ASP A 285 6.48 -29.07 -15.29
CA ASP A 285 5.53 -27.98 -15.54
C ASP A 285 4.94 -28.03 -16.96
N GLU A 286 5.69 -28.51 -17.97
CA GLU A 286 5.15 -28.64 -19.34
C GLU A 286 4.00 -29.67 -19.36
N ILE A 287 4.20 -30.83 -18.73
CA ILE A 287 3.15 -31.85 -18.61
C ILE A 287 1.96 -31.35 -17.77
N ARG A 288 2.23 -30.64 -16.67
CA ARG A 288 1.18 -30.05 -15.83
C ARG A 288 0.32 -29.08 -16.65
N ARG A 289 0.93 -28.14 -17.36
CA ARG A 289 0.22 -27.15 -18.20
C ARG A 289 -0.58 -27.82 -19.32
N MET A 290 -0.07 -28.89 -19.91
CA MET A 290 -0.82 -29.67 -20.90
C MET A 290 -2.10 -30.26 -20.30
N LEU A 291 -2.03 -30.85 -19.10
CA LEU A 291 -3.20 -31.39 -18.39
C LEU A 291 -4.17 -30.29 -17.97
N GLU A 292 -3.65 -29.19 -17.42
CA GLU A 292 -4.42 -28.03 -16.99
C GLU A 292 -5.08 -27.29 -18.16
N SER A 293 -4.58 -27.40 -19.39
CA SER A 293 -5.22 -26.77 -20.55
C SER A 293 -6.62 -27.34 -20.83
N GLY A 294 -6.86 -28.60 -20.48
CA GLY A 294 -8.05 -29.36 -20.85
C GLY A 294 -8.12 -29.70 -22.34
N LEU A 295 -7.09 -29.38 -23.14
CA LEU A 295 -7.02 -29.70 -24.56
C LEU A 295 -6.67 -31.17 -24.77
N ASP A 296 -7.07 -31.69 -25.93
CA ASP A 296 -6.58 -32.95 -26.45
C ASP A 296 -5.42 -32.70 -27.42
N PHE A 297 -4.34 -33.45 -27.23
CA PHE A 297 -3.18 -33.44 -28.12
C PHE A 297 -3.19 -34.72 -28.95
N GLU A 298 -3.24 -34.63 -30.27
CA GLU A 298 -3.24 -35.79 -31.17
C GLU A 298 -1.84 -36.10 -31.72
N LYS A 299 -1.00 -35.08 -31.85
CA LYS A 299 0.36 -35.18 -32.40
C LYS A 299 1.34 -34.24 -31.68
N VAL A 300 2.63 -34.53 -31.79
CA VAL A 300 3.71 -33.74 -31.15
C VAL A 300 3.75 -32.28 -31.65
N SER A 301 3.29 -32.02 -32.88
CA SER A 301 3.19 -30.66 -33.40
C SER A 301 2.14 -29.82 -32.67
N ASP A 302 1.13 -30.44 -32.05
CA ASP A 302 0.13 -29.72 -31.27
C ASP A 302 0.76 -29.17 -29.99
N ILE A 303 1.63 -29.96 -29.34
CA ILE A 303 2.43 -29.53 -28.18
C ILE A 303 3.37 -28.38 -28.58
N THR A 304 4.04 -28.54 -29.72
CA THR A 304 4.95 -27.53 -30.26
C THR A 304 4.24 -26.19 -30.48
N SER A 305 3.03 -26.24 -31.06
CA SER A 305 2.19 -25.08 -31.29
C SER A 305 1.65 -24.47 -29.99
N PHE A 306 1.24 -25.32 -29.05
CA PHE A 306 0.74 -24.90 -27.73
C PHE A 306 1.78 -24.11 -26.92
N PHE A 307 3.04 -24.52 -26.95
CA PHE A 307 4.13 -23.80 -26.31
C PHE A 307 4.76 -22.70 -27.18
N GLY A 308 4.22 -22.45 -28.38
CA GLY A 308 4.68 -21.38 -29.27
C GLY A 308 6.11 -21.56 -29.78
N LYS A 309 6.65 -22.79 -29.82
CA LYS A 309 8.01 -23.05 -30.31
C LYS A 309 8.01 -23.27 -31.83
N GLN A 310 9.04 -22.79 -32.52
CA GLN A 310 9.17 -22.95 -33.98
C GLN A 310 9.48 -24.39 -34.40
N PHE A 311 10.14 -25.16 -33.54
CA PHE A 311 10.55 -26.54 -33.83
C PHE A 311 10.21 -27.46 -32.67
N ALA A 312 9.79 -28.68 -32.99
CA ALA A 312 9.53 -29.71 -32.00
C ALA A 312 10.86 -30.17 -31.38
N THR A 313 10.92 -30.22 -30.05
CA THR A 313 12.05 -30.83 -29.33
C THR A 313 11.84 -32.34 -29.25
N GLN A 314 12.94 -33.08 -29.05
CA GLN A 314 12.88 -34.52 -28.79
C GLN A 314 12.01 -34.81 -27.55
N ASN A 315 12.11 -33.95 -26.53
CA ASN A 315 11.34 -34.00 -25.28
C ASN A 315 9.84 -34.13 -25.49
N TYR A 316 9.26 -33.36 -26.43
CA TYR A 316 7.81 -33.35 -26.67
C TYR A 316 7.23 -34.70 -27.12
N SER A 317 8.05 -35.62 -27.66
CA SER A 317 7.59 -36.98 -27.95
C SER A 317 7.38 -37.81 -26.68
N TYR A 318 8.16 -37.55 -25.64
CA TYR A 318 8.06 -38.20 -24.33
C TYR A 318 7.03 -37.50 -23.45
N ASP A 319 6.96 -36.16 -23.46
CA ASP A 319 5.93 -35.39 -22.77
C ASP A 319 4.53 -35.82 -23.24
N TYR A 320 4.35 -36.03 -24.55
CA TYR A 320 3.13 -36.58 -25.13
C TYR A 320 2.77 -37.96 -24.57
N ALA A 321 3.76 -38.85 -24.46
CA ALA A 321 3.55 -40.21 -23.97
C ALA A 321 3.13 -40.21 -22.50
N LEU A 322 3.80 -39.39 -21.67
CA LEU A 322 3.47 -39.23 -20.26
C LEU A 322 2.11 -38.56 -20.08
N PHE A 323 1.80 -37.49 -20.84
CA PHE A 323 0.48 -36.85 -20.84
C PHE A 323 -0.65 -37.87 -21.08
N LYS A 324 -0.50 -38.72 -22.11
CA LYS A 324 -1.49 -39.78 -22.38
C LYS A 324 -1.59 -40.80 -21.25
N ALA A 325 -0.47 -41.24 -20.70
CA ALA A 325 -0.45 -42.21 -19.61
C ALA A 325 -1.12 -41.66 -18.35
N ILE A 326 -0.86 -40.38 -18.03
CA ILE A 326 -1.45 -39.68 -16.89
C ILE A 326 -2.96 -39.50 -17.11
N LYS A 327 -3.38 -39.01 -18.29
CA LYS A 327 -4.79 -38.81 -18.64
C LYS A 327 -5.59 -40.13 -18.63
N ALA A 328 -4.99 -41.25 -19.03
CA ALA A 328 -5.62 -42.57 -18.96
C ALA A 328 -5.87 -43.04 -17.52
N LYS A 329 -4.99 -42.69 -16.56
CA LYS A 329 -5.18 -43.01 -15.14
C LYS A 329 -6.09 -41.99 -14.40
N ALA A 330 -6.35 -40.83 -14.99
CA ALA A 330 -7.16 -39.76 -14.41
C ALA A 330 -8.67 -40.04 -14.30
N LEU A 331 -9.17 -41.11 -14.93
CA LEU A 331 -10.61 -41.40 -15.10
C LEU A 331 -11.41 -41.60 -13.79
N ASN A 332 -10.75 -41.67 -12.62
CA ASN A 332 -11.39 -41.96 -11.33
C ASN A 332 -11.23 -40.86 -10.26
N VAL A 333 -10.74 -39.66 -10.61
CA VAL A 333 -10.51 -38.60 -9.62
C VAL A 333 -11.77 -37.73 -9.45
N THR A 334 -12.37 -37.78 -8.26
CA THR A 334 -13.48 -36.90 -7.86
C THR A 334 -13.03 -35.45 -7.82
N LYS A 335 -13.86 -34.53 -8.33
CA LYS A 335 -13.63 -33.08 -8.24
C LYS A 335 -13.38 -32.67 -6.78
N THR A 336 -12.25 -32.02 -6.53
CA THR A 336 -11.93 -31.42 -5.23
C THR A 336 -12.43 -29.98 -5.24
N ASP A 337 -13.31 -29.62 -4.30
CA ASP A 337 -13.74 -28.22 -4.15
C ASP A 337 -12.59 -27.41 -3.53
N VAL A 338 -12.13 -26.39 -4.24
CA VAL A 338 -11.02 -25.52 -3.82
C VAL A 338 -11.59 -24.13 -3.60
N ALA A 339 -11.44 -23.61 -2.38
CA ALA A 339 -11.85 -22.23 -2.07
C ALA A 339 -11.07 -21.22 -2.92
N PRO A 340 -11.67 -20.07 -3.29
CA PRO A 340 -10.94 -19.03 -4.01
C PRO A 340 -9.85 -18.46 -3.11
N GLU A 341 -8.69 -18.15 -3.69
CA GLU A 341 -7.68 -17.39 -2.98
C GLU A 341 -8.24 -15.98 -2.70
N GLU A 342 -7.99 -15.47 -1.51
CA GLU A 342 -8.40 -14.10 -1.17
C GLU A 342 -7.58 -13.09 -1.98
N LEU A 343 -8.24 -12.08 -2.54
CA LEU A 343 -7.58 -10.98 -3.22
C LEU A 343 -6.84 -10.12 -2.20
N LYS A 344 -5.52 -10.22 -2.20
CA LYS A 344 -4.62 -9.48 -1.32
C LYS A 344 -4.18 -8.18 -1.97
N LYS A 345 -3.94 -7.17 -1.14
CA LYS A 345 -3.36 -5.88 -1.54
C LYS A 345 -1.85 -5.94 -1.35
N TYR A 346 -1.10 -5.29 -2.24
CA TYR A 346 0.35 -5.27 -2.24
C TYR A 346 0.82 -3.81 -2.30
N ILE A 347 1.72 -3.39 -1.41
CA ILE A 347 2.18 -2.01 -1.30
C ILE A 347 3.69 -1.91 -1.52
N PHE A 348 4.08 -1.12 -2.50
CA PHE A 348 5.48 -0.84 -2.82
C PHE A 348 5.84 0.58 -2.38
N ILE A 349 6.79 0.70 -1.46
CA ILE A 349 7.23 1.99 -0.90
C ILE A 349 8.58 2.36 -1.52
N ILE A 350 8.65 3.55 -2.12
CA ILE A 350 9.85 4.13 -2.70
C ILE A 350 10.23 5.37 -1.89
N ASP A 351 11.20 5.20 -1.01
CA ASP A 351 11.77 6.30 -0.24
C ASP A 351 12.75 7.10 -1.09
N GLU A 352 12.75 8.42 -0.91
CA GLU A 352 13.61 9.35 -1.68
C GLU A 352 13.47 9.17 -3.20
N ILE A 353 12.23 9.04 -3.68
CA ILE A 353 11.90 8.69 -5.08
C ILE A 353 12.53 9.65 -6.10
N ASN A 354 12.82 10.90 -5.71
CA ASN A 354 13.46 11.90 -6.56
C ASN A 354 15.00 11.78 -6.64
N ARG A 355 15.65 10.93 -5.84
CA ARG A 355 17.12 10.74 -5.86
C ARG A 355 17.63 9.82 -6.97
N GLY A 356 16.74 9.23 -7.75
CA GLY A 356 17.07 8.44 -8.93
C GLY A 356 16.36 8.95 -10.17
N GLU A 357 16.92 8.66 -11.34
CA GLU A 357 16.34 9.03 -12.62
C GLU A 357 15.15 8.10 -12.93
N ILE A 358 13.98 8.42 -12.37
CA ILE A 358 12.79 7.53 -12.38
C ILE A 358 12.44 7.04 -13.79
N SER A 359 12.51 7.92 -14.80
CA SER A 359 12.23 7.57 -16.18
C SER A 359 13.16 6.45 -16.69
N LYS A 360 14.44 6.49 -16.32
CA LYS A 360 15.43 5.47 -16.67
C LYS A 360 15.26 4.21 -15.83
N ILE A 361 14.95 4.35 -14.55
CA ILE A 361 14.74 3.22 -13.63
C ILE A 361 13.52 2.39 -14.05
N LEU A 362 12.40 3.05 -14.37
CA LEU A 362 11.18 2.37 -14.79
C LEU A 362 11.25 1.84 -16.23
N GLY A 363 12.00 2.51 -17.12
CA GLY A 363 12.06 2.15 -18.53
C GLY A 363 10.66 2.08 -19.14
N GLU A 364 10.30 0.92 -19.69
CA GLU A 364 9.02 0.66 -20.36
C GLU A 364 7.84 0.57 -19.37
N LEU A 365 8.11 0.23 -18.11
CA LEU A 365 7.09 0.08 -17.06
C LEU A 365 6.41 1.40 -16.72
N PHE A 366 7.00 2.51 -17.16
CA PHE A 366 6.42 3.84 -17.15
C PHE A 366 5.01 3.91 -17.75
N PHE A 367 4.68 3.03 -18.70
CA PHE A 367 3.33 2.92 -19.22
C PHE A 367 2.38 2.20 -18.26
N SER A 368 2.81 1.04 -17.73
CA SER A 368 2.01 0.17 -16.87
C SER A 368 1.75 0.76 -15.47
N ILE A 369 2.60 1.70 -15.01
CA ILE A 369 2.46 2.32 -13.69
C ILE A 369 1.23 3.23 -13.61
N ASP A 370 0.78 3.75 -14.75
CA ASP A 370 -0.41 4.58 -14.85
C ASP A 370 -1.64 3.79 -14.39
N PRO A 371 -2.40 4.28 -13.39
CA PRO A 371 -3.60 3.59 -12.92
C PRO A 371 -4.59 3.25 -14.04
N GLY A 372 -4.65 4.03 -15.12
CA GLY A 372 -5.53 3.78 -16.26
C GLY A 372 -5.06 2.68 -17.23
N TYR A 373 -3.80 2.23 -17.12
CA TYR A 373 -3.20 1.20 -17.97
C TYR A 373 -2.75 -0.04 -17.19
N ARG A 374 -3.27 -0.24 -15.97
CA ARG A 374 -2.99 -1.45 -15.22
C ARG A 374 -3.71 -2.67 -15.81
N GLY A 375 -3.25 -3.85 -15.40
CA GLY A 375 -3.70 -5.12 -15.96
C GLY A 375 -3.18 -5.36 -17.39
N LYS A 376 -3.85 -6.25 -18.12
CA LYS A 376 -3.47 -6.64 -19.48
C LYS A 376 -3.47 -5.49 -20.49
N SER A 377 -4.18 -4.39 -20.20
CA SER A 377 -4.28 -3.23 -21.10
C SER A 377 -2.96 -2.46 -21.24
N GLY A 378 -2.12 -2.45 -20.20
CA GLY A 378 -0.77 -1.87 -20.22
C GLY A 378 0.32 -2.90 -20.07
N GLU A 379 0.16 -4.03 -20.73
CA GLU A 379 1.23 -5.00 -20.88
C GLU A 379 2.39 -4.44 -21.72
N VAL A 380 3.61 -4.66 -21.26
CA VAL A 380 4.85 -4.19 -21.91
C VAL A 380 5.86 -5.32 -22.01
N ALA A 381 6.59 -5.34 -23.12
CA ALA A 381 7.78 -6.16 -23.24
C ALA A 381 8.94 -5.44 -22.58
N THR A 382 9.59 -6.09 -21.61
CA THR A 382 10.78 -5.56 -20.94
C THR A 382 12.01 -5.66 -21.84
N GLN A 383 13.09 -4.95 -21.49
CA GLN A 383 14.35 -4.92 -22.27
C GLN A 383 14.93 -6.31 -22.54
N TYR A 384 14.78 -7.26 -21.61
CA TYR A 384 15.29 -8.63 -21.75
C TYR A 384 14.19 -9.66 -22.08
N SER A 385 13.02 -9.22 -22.56
CA SER A 385 11.88 -10.10 -22.93
C SER A 385 12.26 -11.24 -23.88
N ASN A 386 13.19 -11.01 -24.81
CA ASN A 386 13.69 -12.06 -25.71
C ASN A 386 14.44 -13.21 -25.00
N MET A 387 14.95 -12.97 -23.78
CA MET A 387 15.64 -13.95 -22.94
C MET A 387 14.70 -14.67 -21.97
N HIS A 388 13.42 -14.29 -21.92
CA HIS A 388 12.42 -14.97 -21.10
C HIS A 388 12.10 -16.35 -21.69
N ALA A 389 11.82 -17.32 -20.82
CA ALA A 389 11.46 -18.69 -21.24
C ALA A 389 10.19 -18.71 -22.11
N TYR A 390 9.28 -17.74 -21.90
CA TYR A 390 8.03 -17.56 -22.63
C TYR A 390 7.98 -16.16 -23.24
N GLN A 391 8.51 -16.00 -24.46
CA GLN A 391 8.64 -14.68 -25.13
C GLN A 391 7.32 -13.95 -25.38
N ASN A 392 6.19 -14.65 -25.33
CA ASN A 392 4.86 -14.04 -25.45
C ASN A 392 4.32 -13.49 -24.11
N GLU A 393 4.94 -13.83 -22.99
CA GLU A 393 4.56 -13.31 -21.69
C GLU A 393 5.11 -11.90 -21.50
N LYS A 394 4.21 -10.95 -21.27
CA LYS A 394 4.55 -9.54 -21.06
C LYS A 394 4.32 -9.14 -19.62
N PHE A 395 5.10 -8.16 -19.18
CA PHE A 395 4.98 -7.58 -17.85
C PHE A 395 3.79 -6.62 -17.80
N TYR A 396 3.05 -6.64 -16.70
CA TYR A 396 2.06 -5.62 -16.39
C TYR A 396 1.88 -5.49 -14.88
N ILE A 397 1.45 -4.31 -14.41
CA ILE A 397 1.15 -4.07 -13.00
C ILE A 397 -0.34 -4.41 -12.75
N PRO A 398 -0.68 -5.35 -11.85
CA PRO A 398 -2.06 -5.70 -11.55
C PRO A 398 -2.74 -4.65 -10.65
N GLU A 399 -4.08 -4.69 -10.60
CA GLU A 399 -4.90 -3.69 -9.89
C GLU A 399 -4.72 -3.67 -8.36
N ASN A 400 -4.18 -4.75 -7.81
CA ASN A 400 -3.96 -4.93 -6.38
C ASN A 400 -2.58 -4.45 -5.89
N VAL A 401 -1.75 -3.85 -6.76
CA VAL A 401 -0.51 -3.17 -6.37
C VAL A 401 -0.80 -1.71 -6.02
N PHE A 402 -0.12 -1.14 -5.03
CA PHE A 402 -0.25 0.27 -4.67
C PHE A 402 1.14 0.83 -4.42
N ILE A 403 1.41 2.06 -4.84
CA ILE A 403 2.75 2.65 -4.77
C ILE A 403 2.72 3.89 -3.89
N ILE A 404 3.62 3.96 -2.92
CA ILE A 404 3.83 5.14 -2.07
C ILE A 404 5.25 5.63 -2.27
N GLY A 405 5.42 6.81 -2.86
CA GLY A 405 6.68 7.53 -2.92
C GLY A 405 6.82 8.51 -1.77
N THR A 406 8.05 8.77 -1.33
CA THR A 406 8.39 9.92 -0.48
C THR A 406 9.49 10.73 -1.14
N MET A 407 9.44 12.06 -1.04
CA MET A 407 10.49 12.93 -1.56
C MET A 407 10.72 14.13 -0.66
N ASN A 408 11.97 14.58 -0.58
CA ASN A 408 12.32 15.88 -0.02
C ASN A 408 12.44 16.89 -1.15
N ASP A 409 11.69 17.99 -1.08
CA ASP A 409 11.64 19.00 -2.15
C ASP A 409 12.91 19.88 -2.23
N ILE A 410 13.74 19.88 -1.19
CA ILE A 410 14.93 20.76 -1.09
C ILE A 410 16.24 20.12 -1.54
N ASP A 411 16.27 18.81 -1.78
CA ASP A 411 17.50 18.11 -2.13
C ASP A 411 18.01 18.62 -3.49
N ARG A 412 19.16 19.32 -3.50
CA ARG A 412 19.68 20.00 -4.71
C ARG A 412 20.20 19.03 -5.79
N SER A 413 20.38 17.76 -5.46
CA SER A 413 20.95 16.70 -6.31
C SER A 413 19.90 15.73 -6.88
N VAL A 414 18.64 16.16 -6.99
CA VAL A 414 17.51 15.29 -7.35
C VAL A 414 17.08 15.52 -8.78
N ASP A 415 16.70 14.44 -9.45
CA ASP A 415 16.15 14.54 -10.79
C ASP A 415 14.75 15.17 -10.72
N SER A 416 14.52 16.12 -11.62
CA SER A 416 13.21 16.76 -11.71
C SER A 416 12.17 15.73 -12.17
N PHE A 417 11.12 15.53 -11.38
CA PHE A 417 9.96 14.75 -11.81
C PHE A 417 9.38 15.35 -13.10
N ASP A 418 9.51 14.61 -14.19
CA ASP A 418 8.92 14.98 -15.47
C ASP A 418 7.38 15.04 -15.35
N PHE A 419 6.77 15.93 -16.13
CA PHE A 419 5.32 16.13 -16.22
C PHE A 419 4.55 14.84 -16.50
N ALA A 420 5.17 13.90 -17.23
CA ALA A 420 4.57 12.59 -17.46
C ALA A 420 4.47 11.75 -16.19
N MET A 421 5.50 11.75 -15.32
CA MET A 421 5.40 11.11 -14.00
C MET A 421 4.41 11.83 -13.09
N ARG A 422 4.39 13.16 -13.11
CA ARG A 422 3.47 13.93 -12.27
C ARG A 422 1.99 13.59 -12.48
N ARG A 423 1.61 13.16 -13.69
CA ARG A 423 0.22 12.77 -14.01
C ARG A 423 -0.18 11.39 -13.49
N ARG A 424 0.77 10.54 -13.10
CA ARG A 424 0.52 9.14 -12.69
C ARG A 424 0.57 8.92 -11.19
N PHE A 425 0.93 9.96 -10.44
CA PHE A 425 0.96 9.97 -8.99
C PHE A 425 0.10 11.11 -8.47
N ARG A 426 -0.60 10.86 -7.37
CA ARG A 426 -1.21 11.92 -6.58
C ARG A 426 -0.17 12.49 -5.62
N PHE A 427 0.15 13.77 -5.75
CA PHE A 427 1.11 14.44 -4.86
C PHE A 427 0.38 14.99 -3.63
N ILE A 428 0.90 14.66 -2.46
CA ILE A 428 0.37 15.10 -1.17
C ILE A 428 1.51 15.77 -0.42
N GLU A 429 1.29 17.02 -0.04
CA GLU A 429 2.24 17.79 0.76
C GLU A 429 2.01 17.51 2.24
N VAL A 430 3.08 17.15 2.93
CA VAL A 430 3.10 16.98 4.39
C VAL A 430 3.81 18.20 4.99
N LYS A 431 3.02 19.11 5.55
CA LYS A 431 3.54 20.35 6.16
C LYS A 431 4.11 20.10 7.54
N ALA A 432 5.12 20.86 7.95
CA ALA A 432 5.72 20.76 9.28
C ALA A 432 4.66 20.90 10.40
N GLU A 433 3.77 21.88 10.27
CA GLU A 433 2.66 22.13 11.20
C GLU A 433 1.74 20.89 11.35
N SER A 434 1.42 20.20 10.24
CA SER A 434 0.54 19.03 10.28
C SER A 434 1.13 17.81 11.00
N THR A 435 2.42 17.87 11.37
CA THR A 435 3.16 16.77 12.01
C THR A 435 3.46 17.02 13.49
N GLN A 436 3.01 18.16 14.03
CA GLN A 436 3.25 18.55 15.43
C GLN A 436 2.76 17.50 16.43
N ASN A 437 1.70 16.75 16.10
CA ASN A 437 1.17 15.66 16.92
C ASN A 437 2.20 14.53 17.18
N MET A 438 3.23 14.37 16.33
CA MET A 438 4.31 13.41 16.59
C MET A 438 4.99 13.67 17.93
N LEU A 439 5.05 14.93 18.38
CA LEU A 439 5.64 15.31 19.66
C LEU A 439 4.87 14.75 20.87
N ASP A 440 3.65 14.23 20.69
CA ASP A 440 2.92 13.50 21.74
C ASP A 440 3.67 12.24 22.22
N LEU A 441 4.64 11.76 21.43
CA LEU A 441 5.55 10.68 21.82
C LEU A 441 6.61 11.10 22.85
N LEU A 442 6.72 12.39 23.19
CA LEU A 442 7.55 12.88 24.29
C LEU A 442 6.75 12.77 25.61
N GLU A 443 7.26 11.99 26.56
CA GLU A 443 6.55 11.73 27.83
C GLU A 443 6.34 12.99 28.68
N ASN A 444 7.26 13.96 28.60
CA ASN A 444 7.22 15.18 29.40
C ASN A 444 6.44 16.29 28.67
N VAL A 445 5.30 16.70 29.25
CA VAL A 445 4.42 17.75 28.72
C VAL A 445 5.12 19.10 28.57
N GLN A 446 6.02 19.46 29.50
CA GLN A 446 6.76 20.72 29.44
C GLN A 446 7.82 20.68 28.34
N LEU A 447 8.53 19.55 28.20
CA LEU A 447 9.47 19.32 27.10
C LEU A 447 8.76 19.42 25.75
N ARG A 448 7.58 18.79 25.63
CA ARG A 448 6.75 18.81 24.42
C ARG A 448 6.33 20.24 24.05
N ARG A 449 5.83 21.00 25.03
CA ARG A 449 5.40 22.39 24.82
C ARG A 449 6.56 23.27 24.38
N GLU A 450 7.73 23.13 25.02
CA GLU A 450 8.92 23.88 24.65
C GLU A 450 9.42 23.50 23.25
N ALA A 451 9.47 22.20 22.92
CA ALA A 451 9.85 21.72 21.60
C ALA A 451 8.96 22.30 20.49
N LEU A 452 7.64 22.26 20.70
CA LEU A 452 6.67 22.86 19.79
C LEU A 452 6.93 24.36 19.60
N ALA A 453 7.07 25.11 20.71
CA ALA A 453 7.28 26.55 20.65
C ALA A 453 8.61 26.93 19.97
N ARG A 454 9.69 26.15 20.17
CA ARG A 454 10.98 26.37 19.50
C ARG A 454 10.89 26.06 18.00
N MET A 455 10.22 24.97 17.64
CA MET A 455 10.01 24.58 16.25
C MET A 455 9.20 25.65 15.49
N ASP A 456 8.10 26.12 16.06
CA ASP A 456 7.25 27.11 15.41
C ASP A 456 7.98 28.44 15.20
N ARG A 457 8.68 28.96 16.22
CA ARG A 457 9.50 30.18 16.09
C ARG A 457 10.61 30.03 15.05
N LEU A 458 11.28 28.88 15.03
CA LEU A 458 12.34 28.61 14.05
C LEU A 458 11.76 28.57 12.63
N ASN A 459 10.65 27.86 12.42
CA ASN A 459 9.98 27.77 11.13
C ASN A 459 9.42 29.11 10.64
N GLU A 460 8.89 29.94 11.54
CA GLU A 460 8.50 31.32 11.23
C GLU A 460 9.70 32.16 10.77
N GLU A 461 10.87 31.98 11.38
CA GLU A 461 12.07 32.72 10.98
C GLU A 461 12.64 32.22 9.65
N ILE A 462 12.58 30.91 9.38
CA ILE A 462 12.97 30.33 8.08
C ILE A 462 12.16 30.95 6.94
N LEU A 463 10.86 31.13 7.13
CA LEU A 463 9.97 31.71 6.10
C LEU A 463 10.18 33.20 5.85
N LYS A 464 10.93 33.91 6.71
CA LYS A 464 11.27 35.33 6.49
C LYS A 464 12.52 35.54 5.64
N VAL A 465 13.24 34.47 5.31
CA VAL A 465 14.42 34.54 4.43
C VAL A 465 13.93 34.47 2.98
N ASP A 466 14.22 35.49 2.18
CA ASP A 466 13.65 35.66 0.83
C ASP A 466 13.83 34.45 -0.10
N ASP A 467 14.95 33.73 0.02
CA ASP A 467 15.28 32.56 -0.81
C ASP A 467 14.80 31.22 -0.22
N LEU A 468 14.17 31.21 0.95
CA LEU A 468 13.63 30.02 1.60
C LEU A 468 12.10 30.01 1.56
N ASN A 469 11.51 28.81 1.53
CA ASN A 469 10.06 28.61 1.48
C ASN A 469 9.62 27.46 2.40
N GLU A 470 8.34 27.07 2.35
CA GLU A 470 7.75 26.03 3.21
C GLU A 470 8.51 24.69 3.18
N ASN A 471 9.20 24.36 2.09
CA ASN A 471 9.97 23.12 1.98
C ASN A 471 11.24 23.10 2.83
N TYR A 472 11.71 24.26 3.31
CA TYR A 472 12.87 24.40 4.19
C TYR A 472 12.50 24.40 5.67
N GLN A 473 11.22 24.27 6.01
CA GLN A 473 10.82 24.14 7.40
C GLN A 473 11.40 22.86 8.02
N ILE A 474 11.47 22.84 9.34
CA ILE A 474 11.89 21.69 10.14
C ILE A 474 10.64 21.00 10.66
N GLY A 475 10.47 19.72 10.31
CA GLY A 475 9.38 18.90 10.83
C GLY A 475 9.62 18.34 12.24
N ALA A 476 8.53 17.91 12.89
CA ALA A 476 8.51 17.46 14.27
C ALA A 476 9.40 16.23 14.56
N ALA A 477 9.72 15.40 13.56
CA ALA A 477 10.55 14.22 13.77
C ALA A 477 11.99 14.55 14.20
N TYR A 478 12.53 15.73 13.86
CA TYR A 478 13.84 16.17 14.40
C TYR A 478 13.78 16.34 15.92
N PHE A 479 12.70 16.91 16.44
CA PHE A 479 12.50 17.18 17.85
C PHE A 479 12.22 15.91 18.66
N LEU A 480 11.88 14.78 18.04
CA LEU A 480 11.77 13.49 18.74
C LEU A 480 13.11 12.98 19.29
N LYS A 481 14.25 13.51 18.81
CA LYS A 481 15.56 13.21 19.37
C LYS A 481 15.69 13.66 20.84
N LEU A 482 14.88 14.63 21.27
CA LEU A 482 14.84 15.13 22.66
C LEU A 482 14.44 14.07 23.69
N LYS A 483 14.00 12.88 23.25
CA LYS A 483 13.92 11.70 24.13
C LYS A 483 15.25 11.37 24.79
N ASN A 484 16.35 11.65 24.11
CA ASN A 484 17.69 11.18 24.48
C ASN A 484 18.73 12.32 24.61
N ILE A 485 18.46 13.51 24.10
CA ILE A 485 19.43 14.63 24.04
C ILE A 485 18.80 15.94 24.52
N SER A 486 19.63 16.92 24.87
CA SER A 486 19.18 18.27 25.25
C SER A 486 18.79 19.12 24.03
N PHE A 487 18.16 20.27 24.28
CA PHE A 487 17.89 21.24 23.21
C PHE A 487 19.16 21.83 22.59
N ASP A 488 20.23 21.95 23.36
CA ASP A 488 21.49 22.50 22.87
C ASP A 488 22.22 21.48 22.00
N ASP A 489 22.19 20.20 22.38
CA ASP A 489 22.69 19.11 21.53
C ASP A 489 21.87 18.99 20.23
N LEU A 490 20.53 19.08 20.31
CA LEU A 490 19.68 19.08 19.12
C LEU A 490 20.04 20.22 18.17
N TRP A 491 20.30 21.41 18.72
CA TRP A 491 20.73 22.55 17.93
C TRP A 491 22.10 22.31 17.29
N ASN A 492 23.12 22.02 18.09
CA ASN A 492 24.50 21.94 17.64
C ASN A 492 24.77 20.78 16.67
N ASP A 493 24.19 19.62 16.95
CA ASP A 493 24.55 18.38 16.24
C ASP A 493 23.67 18.12 15.01
N TYR A 494 22.44 18.65 14.99
CA TYR A 494 21.46 18.29 13.96
C TYR A 494 20.87 19.50 13.21
N LEU A 495 20.37 20.52 13.94
CA LEU A 495 19.69 21.64 13.28
C LEU A 495 20.68 22.64 12.69
N LYS A 496 21.72 23.04 13.42
CA LYS A 496 22.70 24.02 12.98
C LYS A 496 23.41 23.61 11.68
N PRO A 497 23.95 22.39 11.53
CA PRO A 497 24.58 21.97 10.27
C PRO A 497 23.62 21.99 9.08
N LEU A 498 22.38 21.51 9.28
CA LEU A 498 21.35 21.51 8.25
C LEU A 498 20.96 22.93 7.81
N LEU A 499 20.75 23.83 8.77
CA LEU A 499 20.40 25.23 8.51
C LEU A 499 21.56 25.98 7.84
N GLN A 500 22.81 25.63 8.15
CA GLN A 500 23.98 26.16 7.44
C GLN A 500 23.94 25.79 5.95
N ASP A 501 23.59 24.55 5.62
CA ASP A 501 23.43 24.12 4.23
C ASP A 501 22.28 24.87 3.52
N TYR A 502 21.21 25.22 4.25
CA TYR A 502 20.09 25.97 3.67
C TYR A 502 20.50 27.37 3.24
N VAL A 503 21.25 28.06 4.10
CA VAL A 503 21.66 29.45 3.86
C VAL A 503 22.96 29.55 3.07
N HIS A 504 23.63 28.43 2.78
CA HIS A 504 24.88 28.45 2.05
C HIS A 504 24.72 29.06 0.65
N GLY A 505 25.48 30.12 0.40
CA GLY A 505 25.44 30.94 -0.80
C GLY A 505 24.50 32.15 -0.73
N LEU A 506 23.76 32.34 0.37
CA LEU A 506 22.89 33.50 0.57
C LEU A 506 23.67 34.72 1.09
N TYR A 507 23.12 35.91 0.86
CA TYR A 507 23.66 37.14 1.47
C TYR A 507 23.41 37.13 2.98
N ASP A 508 24.42 37.48 3.78
CA ASP A 508 24.34 37.52 5.25
C ASP A 508 24.08 36.15 5.93
N GLU A 509 24.77 35.08 5.51
CA GLU A 509 24.66 33.74 6.10
C GLU A 509 24.78 33.76 7.64
N GLN A 510 25.76 34.51 8.15
CA GLN A 510 26.01 34.60 9.59
C GLN A 510 24.87 35.30 10.33
N GLY A 511 24.34 36.40 9.78
CA GLY A 511 23.21 37.11 10.37
C GLY A 511 21.93 36.27 10.35
N ILE A 512 21.68 35.53 9.27
CA ILE A 512 20.55 34.58 9.19
C ILE A 512 20.70 33.50 10.27
N MET A 513 21.88 32.87 10.38
CA MET A 513 22.12 31.84 11.40
C MET A 513 21.97 32.36 12.83
N LYS A 514 22.40 33.60 13.11
CA LYS A 514 22.16 34.26 14.42
C LYS A 514 20.68 34.44 14.70
N ARG A 515 19.87 34.81 13.69
CA ARG A 515 18.40 34.91 13.84
C ARG A 515 17.76 33.54 14.09
N PHE A 516 18.18 32.50 13.38
CA PHE A 516 17.69 31.14 13.62
C PHE A 516 18.02 30.64 15.04
N ALA A 517 19.27 30.84 15.51
CA ALA A 517 19.67 30.48 16.86
C ALA A 517 18.81 31.19 17.91
N LYS A 518 18.60 32.51 17.73
CA LYS A 518 17.76 33.32 18.60
C LYS A 518 16.30 32.87 18.58
N ALA A 519 15.74 32.56 17.42
CA ALA A 519 14.36 32.11 17.28
C ALA A 519 14.13 30.74 17.95
N TYR A 520 15.07 29.81 17.75
CA TYR A 520 15.09 28.53 18.45
C TYR A 520 15.26 28.68 19.98
N GLY A 521 15.88 29.77 20.44
CA GLY A 521 16.19 29.97 21.85
C GLY A 521 17.48 29.27 22.27
N TYR A 522 18.42 29.13 21.33
CA TYR A 522 19.79 28.72 21.63
C TYR A 522 20.55 29.93 22.19
N GLN A 523 21.17 29.77 23.36
CA GLN A 523 22.12 30.72 23.91
C GLN A 523 23.49 30.06 23.83
N ALA A 524 24.41 30.64 23.05
CA ALA A 524 25.78 30.18 23.10
C ALA A 524 26.28 30.38 24.54
N SER A 525 26.86 29.34 25.14
CA SER A 525 27.72 29.55 26.30
C SER A 525 28.84 30.49 25.83
N ASP A 526 29.01 31.63 26.51
CA ASP A 526 30.08 32.60 26.27
C ASP A 526 31.47 31.98 26.55
N GLU A 527 31.89 31.05 25.70
CA GLU A 527 33.26 30.57 25.59
C GLU A 527 33.69 30.80 24.13
N GLY A 528 33.97 32.07 23.79
CA GLY A 528 34.44 32.41 22.44
C GLY A 528 34.63 33.89 22.12
N ASP A 529 33.97 34.82 22.80
CA ASP A 529 34.18 36.28 22.57
C ASP A 529 35.29 36.83 23.48
N ALA A 530 36.46 36.18 23.43
CA ALA A 530 37.69 36.69 24.03
C ALA A 530 38.82 36.71 22.99
N ASP A 531 38.57 37.27 21.80
CA ASP A 531 39.65 37.68 20.87
C ASP A 531 39.22 38.68 19.79
N GLU A 532 38.29 39.61 20.10
CA GLU A 532 38.11 40.84 19.31
C GLU A 532 38.21 42.07 20.23
N ALA A 533 39.34 42.21 20.90
CA ALA A 533 39.72 43.44 21.59
C ALA A 533 41.21 43.78 21.43
N ILE A 534 41.85 43.46 20.30
CA ILE A 534 43.17 44.00 19.94
C ILE A 534 43.25 44.16 18.41
N GLU A 535 42.88 45.32 17.88
CA GLU A 535 43.81 46.25 17.19
C GLU A 535 43.04 47.42 16.55
N ASN A 536 43.52 48.62 16.85
CA ASN A 536 43.18 49.89 16.20
C ASN A 536 43.87 50.02 14.84
#